data_AF-A0A2E5WFD1-F1
#
_entry.id   AF-A0A2E5WFD1-F1
#
_cell.length_a   1.000
_cell.length_b   1.000
_cell.length_c   1.000
_cell.angle_alpha   90.00
_cell.angle_beta   90.00
_cell.angle_gamma   90.00
#
_symmetry.space_group_name_H-M   'P 1'
#
loop_
_entity.id
_entity.type
_entity.pdbx_description
1 polymer ?
#
loop_
_entity_poly.entity_id
_entity_poly.type
_entity_poly.pdbx_seq_one_letter_code
_entity_poly.pdbx_strand_id
1 'polypeptide(L)'
;MSVRHFSISRLLVAAFFLCSLPASAHDGGVAQAVPISPIYVDGRLDDWPDSMVAYPILSVHPDRHDPPYADTDLTASFRVGYDSTAGQLYVAVVIDDDDVVTRPSLPAMQDRCEIFVDGNHGEQDTRVSEFESSTC
;
A
#
# COMPACT_ATOMS: atom_id res chain seq x y z
N MET A 1 -37.49 0.90 -45.98
CA MET A 1 -36.43 1.02 -44.96
C MET A 1 -36.70 -0.01 -43.88
N SER A 2 -35.88 -1.06 -43.77
CA SER A 2 -36.08 -2.17 -42.80
C SER A 2 -35.31 -1.83 -41.52
N VAL A 3 -36.04 -1.61 -40.43
CA VAL A 3 -35.46 -1.41 -39.09
C VAL A 3 -35.15 -2.80 -38.53
N ARG A 4 -33.86 -3.10 -38.32
CA ARG A 4 -33.44 -4.34 -37.67
C ARG A 4 -33.88 -4.28 -36.20
N HIS A 5 -34.89 -5.08 -35.83
CA HIS A 5 -35.29 -5.25 -34.43
C HIS A 5 -34.16 -5.97 -33.68
N PHE A 6 -33.35 -5.23 -32.94
CA PHE A 6 -32.39 -5.80 -32.01
C PHE A 6 -33.17 -6.41 -30.83
N SER A 7 -33.20 -7.74 -30.74
CA SER A 7 -33.90 -8.45 -29.67
C SER A 7 -33.24 -8.14 -28.32
N ILE A 8 -34.03 -7.57 -27.40
CA ILE A 8 -33.61 -7.23 -26.02
C ILE A 8 -32.98 -8.45 -25.32
N SER A 9 -33.46 -9.66 -25.64
CA SER A 9 -32.89 -10.91 -25.14
C SER A 9 -31.42 -11.10 -25.52
N ARG A 10 -31.00 -10.71 -26.74
CA ARG A 10 -29.59 -10.78 -27.16
C ARG A 10 -28.72 -9.76 -26.42
N LEU A 11 -29.30 -8.60 -26.09
CA LEU A 11 -28.63 -7.55 -25.35
C LEU A 11 -28.43 -7.95 -23.87
N LEU A 12 -29.43 -8.61 -23.26
CA LEU A 12 -29.36 -9.13 -21.90
C LEU A 12 -28.38 -10.31 -21.78
N VAL A 13 -28.36 -11.23 -22.74
CA VAL A 13 -27.38 -12.33 -22.76
C VAL A 13 -25.96 -11.78 -22.93
N ALA A 14 -25.76 -10.81 -23.82
CA ALA A 14 -24.46 -10.14 -23.97
C ALA A 14 -24.03 -9.44 -22.67
N ALA A 15 -24.93 -8.70 -22.02
CA ALA A 15 -24.66 -8.03 -20.75
C ALA A 15 -24.29 -9.02 -19.62
N PHE A 16 -24.93 -10.19 -19.57
CA PHE A 16 -24.62 -11.23 -18.59
C PHE A 16 -23.20 -11.82 -18.78
N PHE A 17 -22.77 -12.02 -20.04
CA PHE A 17 -21.40 -12.44 -20.35
C PHE A 17 -20.36 -11.34 -20.07
N LEU A 18 -20.72 -10.06 -20.24
CA LEU A 18 -19.86 -8.91 -19.93
C LEU A 18 -19.68 -8.68 -18.42
N CYS A 19 -20.68 -9.00 -17.59
CA CYS A 19 -20.59 -8.90 -16.13
C CYS A 19 -19.80 -10.04 -15.46
N SER A 20 -19.32 -11.02 -16.24
CA SER A 20 -18.52 -12.15 -15.74
C SER A 20 -17.01 -11.89 -15.80
N LEU A 21 -16.60 -10.67 -16.16
CA LEU A 21 -15.18 -10.29 -16.13
C LEU A 21 -14.69 -10.26 -14.67
N PRO A 22 -13.53 -10.86 -14.37
CA PRO A 22 -12.99 -10.83 -13.02
C PRO A 22 -12.76 -9.38 -12.59
N ALA A 23 -13.44 -8.95 -11.54
CA ALA A 23 -13.12 -7.72 -10.85
C ALA A 23 -11.88 -7.96 -9.99
N SER A 24 -10.76 -7.34 -10.36
CA SER A 24 -9.53 -7.37 -9.57
C SER A 24 -9.57 -6.16 -8.63
N ALA A 25 -9.79 -6.42 -7.33
CA ALA A 25 -9.83 -5.38 -6.30
C ALA A 25 -8.47 -5.17 -5.60
N HIS A 26 -7.53 -6.09 -5.77
CA HIS A 26 -6.19 -6.05 -5.19
C HIS A 26 -5.15 -6.50 -6.23
N ASP A 27 -3.92 -6.01 -6.12
CA ASP A 27 -2.79 -6.40 -6.98
C ASP A 27 -2.28 -7.83 -6.69
N GLY A 28 -2.68 -8.41 -5.54
CA GLY A 28 -2.26 -9.75 -5.11
C GLY A 28 -0.81 -9.82 -4.66
N GLY A 29 -0.17 -8.66 -4.43
CA GLY A 29 1.19 -8.58 -3.92
C GLY A 29 1.30 -9.19 -2.52
N VAL A 30 2.35 -9.97 -2.29
CA VAL A 30 2.66 -10.53 -0.97
C VAL A 30 4.11 -10.22 -0.65
N ALA A 31 4.34 -9.62 0.51
CA ALA A 31 5.66 -9.49 1.12
C ALA A 31 5.78 -10.50 2.28
N GLN A 32 6.96 -11.08 2.45
CA GLN A 32 7.21 -12.07 3.49
C GLN A 32 8.21 -11.53 4.51
N ALA A 33 7.80 -11.48 5.77
CA ALA A 33 8.72 -11.20 6.87
C ALA A 33 9.62 -12.42 7.12
N VAL A 34 10.92 -12.21 7.13
CA VAL A 34 11.92 -13.25 7.44
C VAL A 34 12.55 -13.01 8.81
N PRO A 35 13.02 -14.07 9.51
CA PRO A 35 13.76 -13.90 10.75
C PRO A 35 15.03 -13.09 10.52
N ILE A 36 15.28 -12.09 11.38
CA ILE A 36 16.48 -11.26 11.35
C ILE A 36 17.03 -11.04 12.75
N SER A 37 18.28 -10.56 12.82
CA SER A 37 18.83 -10.04 14.06
C SER A 37 18.05 -8.79 14.52
N PRO A 38 18.07 -8.46 15.82
CA PRO A 38 17.47 -7.23 16.33
C PRO A 38 18.02 -6.00 15.60
N ILE A 39 17.14 -5.04 15.32
CA ILE A 39 17.47 -3.77 14.64
C ILE A 39 17.38 -2.63 15.64
N TYR A 40 18.32 -1.69 15.59
CA TYR A 40 18.21 -0.42 16.28
C TYR A 40 17.36 0.56 15.44
N VAL A 41 16.26 1.05 16.01
CA VAL A 41 15.31 1.91 15.28
C VAL A 41 15.77 3.37 15.36
N ASP A 42 16.65 3.78 14.44
CA ASP A 42 17.21 5.14 14.37
C ASP A 42 17.08 5.81 12.99
N GLY A 43 16.35 5.18 12.06
CA GLY A 43 16.17 5.66 10.70
C GLY A 43 17.31 5.31 9.75
N ARG A 44 18.31 4.52 10.19
CA ARG A 44 19.35 3.96 9.33
C ARG A 44 19.02 2.53 8.92
N LEU A 45 19.64 2.08 7.83
CA LEU A 45 19.42 0.76 7.24
C LEU A 45 20.63 -0.17 7.39
N ASP A 46 21.67 0.25 8.08
CA ASP A 46 22.92 -0.47 8.27
C ASP A 46 22.78 -1.77 9.07
N ASP A 47 21.78 -1.86 9.96
CA ASP A 47 21.43 -3.09 10.67
C ASP A 47 20.67 -4.10 9.81
N TRP A 48 20.14 -3.70 8.65
CA TRP A 48 19.37 -4.59 7.78
C TRP A 48 20.31 -5.48 6.94
N PRO A 49 20.00 -6.77 6.74
CA PRO A 49 20.78 -7.62 5.85
C PRO A 49 20.79 -7.08 4.40
N ASP A 50 21.95 -7.01 3.77
CA ASP A 50 22.11 -6.53 2.38
C ASP A 50 21.25 -7.31 1.37
N SER A 51 20.97 -8.59 1.65
CA SER A 51 20.17 -9.46 0.79
C SER A 51 18.66 -9.24 0.92
N MET A 52 18.21 -8.29 1.74
CA MET A 52 16.80 -8.10 2.03
C MET A 52 16.05 -7.48 0.85
N VAL A 53 14.93 -8.11 0.48
CA VAL A 53 14.06 -7.62 -0.59
C VAL A 53 13.41 -6.30 -0.17
N ALA A 54 13.55 -5.29 -1.01
CA ALA A 54 12.76 -4.06 -0.94
C ALA A 54 11.51 -4.22 -1.81
N TYR A 55 10.34 -4.21 -1.18
CA TYR A 55 9.06 -4.33 -1.86
C TYR A 55 8.55 -2.94 -2.26
N PRO A 56 8.24 -2.68 -3.53
CA PRO A 56 7.76 -1.37 -3.95
C PRO A 56 6.34 -1.11 -3.44
N ILE A 57 6.06 0.13 -3.04
CA ILE A 57 4.71 0.61 -2.72
C ILE A 57 4.20 1.33 -3.98
N LEU A 58 3.30 0.66 -4.71
CA LEU A 58 2.82 1.13 -6.01
C LEU A 58 1.55 1.98 -5.93
N SER A 59 0.92 2.04 -4.75
CA SER A 59 -0.33 2.75 -4.53
C SER A 59 -0.13 3.83 -3.49
N VAL A 60 -0.55 5.04 -3.84
CA VAL A 60 -0.69 6.19 -2.93
C VAL A 60 -2.16 6.38 -2.57
N HIS A 61 -2.42 6.93 -1.38
CA HIS A 61 -3.77 7.07 -0.85
C HIS A 61 -4.70 7.77 -1.88
N PRO A 62 -5.93 7.28 -2.10
CA PRO A 62 -6.84 7.85 -3.11
C PRO A 62 -7.27 9.29 -2.78
N ASP A 63 -7.41 9.61 -1.49
CA ASP A 63 -7.82 10.93 -1.00
C ASP A 63 -6.63 11.89 -0.77
N ARG A 64 -5.69 11.93 -1.72
CA ARG A 64 -4.52 12.80 -1.66
C ARG A 64 -4.84 14.22 -2.14
N HIS A 65 -4.31 15.22 -1.44
CA HIS A 65 -4.49 16.63 -1.81
C HIS A 65 -3.65 17.00 -3.04
N ASP A 66 -2.40 16.51 -3.07
CA ASP A 66 -1.48 16.67 -4.18
C ASP A 66 -1.07 15.29 -4.72
N PRO A 67 -1.57 14.87 -5.89
CA PRO A 67 -1.22 13.57 -6.47
C PRO A 67 0.13 13.64 -7.19
N PRO A 68 0.98 12.59 -7.11
CA PRO A 68 2.21 12.57 -7.87
C PRO A 68 1.92 12.66 -9.37
N TYR A 69 2.61 13.56 -10.06
CA TYR A 69 2.43 13.88 -11.47
C TYR A 69 3.33 13.05 -12.40
N ALA A 70 4.40 12.46 -11.85
CA ALA A 70 5.33 11.57 -12.55
C ALA A 70 5.78 10.41 -11.64
N ASP A 71 6.26 9.31 -12.23
CA ASP A 71 6.75 8.13 -11.49
C ASP A 71 7.97 8.44 -10.60
N THR A 72 8.63 9.59 -10.79
CA THR A 72 9.79 10.05 -10.02
C THR A 72 9.45 11.09 -8.97
N ASP A 73 8.21 11.57 -8.94
CA ASP A 73 7.72 12.58 -8.01
C ASP A 73 7.68 12.00 -6.59
N LEU A 74 7.19 10.76 -6.49
CA LEU A 74 7.15 9.99 -5.26
C LEU A 74 7.46 8.52 -5.55
N THR A 75 8.54 8.00 -4.94
CA THR A 75 8.84 6.57 -4.92
C THR A 75 8.89 6.07 -3.49
N ALA A 76 8.35 4.88 -3.26
CA ALA A 76 8.38 4.28 -1.94
C ALA A 76 8.61 2.77 -2.01
N SER A 77 9.34 2.26 -1.03
CA SER A 77 9.54 0.82 -0.84
C SER A 77 9.63 0.48 0.64
N PHE A 78 9.39 -0.78 0.98
CA PHE A 78 9.57 -1.25 2.34
C PHE A 78 10.33 -2.56 2.44
N ARG A 79 10.94 -2.79 3.60
CA ARG A 79 11.52 -4.07 4.03
C ARG A 79 10.82 -4.50 5.31
N VAL A 80 10.62 -5.81 5.47
CA VAL A 80 9.94 -6.35 6.65
C VAL A 80 10.64 -7.61 7.17
N GLY A 81 11.00 -7.61 8.44
CA GLY A 81 11.63 -8.74 9.12
C GLY A 81 11.19 -8.83 10.57
N TYR A 82 11.49 -9.93 11.24
CA TYR A 82 11.12 -10.10 12.65
C TYR A 82 12.24 -10.75 13.47
N ASP A 83 12.31 -10.36 14.75
CA ASP A 83 13.11 -11.06 15.75
C ASP A 83 12.27 -12.15 16.40
N SER A 84 12.62 -13.41 16.12
CA SER A 84 11.91 -14.59 16.62
C SER A 84 12.08 -14.83 18.13
N THR A 85 13.09 -14.21 18.76
CA THR A 85 13.36 -14.35 20.19
C THR A 85 12.57 -13.31 20.99
N ALA A 86 12.54 -12.06 20.54
CA ALA A 86 11.85 -10.98 21.23
C ALA A 86 10.39 -10.79 20.79
N GLY A 87 9.97 -11.41 19.68
CA GLY A 87 8.61 -11.25 19.13
C GLY A 87 8.36 -9.86 18.54
N GLN A 88 9.38 -9.24 17.95
CA GLN A 88 9.31 -7.89 17.38
C GLN A 88 9.25 -7.95 15.86
N LEU A 89 8.31 -7.22 15.25
CA LEU A 89 8.24 -6.98 13.81
C LEU A 89 8.90 -5.64 13.48
N TYR A 90 9.85 -5.64 12.55
CA TYR A 90 10.50 -4.44 12.05
C TYR A 90 10.03 -4.18 10.63
N VAL A 91 9.67 -2.92 10.38
CA VAL A 91 9.31 -2.41 9.05
C VAL A 91 10.17 -1.17 8.81
N ALA A 92 10.96 -1.19 7.75
CA ALA A 92 11.63 0.01 7.26
C ALA A 92 10.94 0.45 5.98
N VAL A 93 10.50 1.71 5.96
CA VAL A 93 9.93 2.34 4.77
C VAL A 93 10.94 3.37 4.28
N VAL A 94 11.26 3.31 2.99
CA VAL A 94 12.13 4.26 2.30
C VAL A 94 11.27 5.02 1.31
N ILE A 95 11.23 6.33 1.46
CA ILE A 95 10.44 7.24 0.64
C ILE A 95 11.41 8.24 0.02
N ASP A 96 11.26 8.47 -1.28
CA ASP A 96 11.88 9.57 -2.02
C ASP A 96 10.74 10.41 -2.57
N ASP A 97 10.67 11.65 -2.11
CA ASP A 97 9.64 12.64 -2.42
C ASP A 97 10.34 13.96 -2.74
N ASP A 98 9.95 14.61 -3.84
CA ASP A 98 10.59 15.85 -4.27
C ASP A 98 10.14 17.09 -3.48
N ASP A 99 9.02 17.01 -2.74
CA ASP A 99 8.50 18.07 -1.87
C ASP A 99 7.96 17.54 -0.53
N VAL A 100 8.85 17.47 0.48
CA VAL A 100 8.47 16.99 1.82
C VAL A 100 7.77 18.07 2.65
N VAL A 101 6.47 17.90 2.88
CA VAL A 101 5.59 18.76 3.68
C VAL A 101 5.39 18.20 5.10
N THR A 102 6.23 18.62 6.04
CA THR A 102 6.13 18.19 7.45
C THR A 102 5.30 19.11 8.35
N ARG A 103 5.02 20.35 7.91
CA ARG A 103 4.34 21.37 8.74
C ARG A 103 3.38 22.24 7.92
N PRO A 104 2.27 21.67 7.44
CA PRO A 104 1.27 22.42 6.68
C PRO A 104 0.44 23.36 7.56
N SER A 105 -0.36 24.22 6.91
CA SER A 105 -1.37 25.05 7.58
C SER A 105 -2.58 24.24 8.07
N LEU A 106 -2.86 23.10 7.43
CA LEU A 106 -3.90 22.15 7.81
C LEU A 106 -3.26 20.76 7.98
N PRO A 107 -3.47 20.04 9.11
CA PRO A 107 -2.84 18.73 9.35
C PRO A 107 -3.07 17.69 8.25
N ALA A 108 -4.23 17.74 7.59
CA ALA A 108 -4.56 16.82 6.50
C ALA A 108 -3.61 16.92 5.27
N MET A 109 -2.89 18.04 5.14
CA MET A 109 -1.95 18.30 4.04
C MET A 109 -0.51 17.92 4.37
N GLN A 110 -0.27 17.22 5.48
CA GLN A 110 1.06 16.76 5.86
C GLN A 110 1.35 15.44 5.17
N ASP A 111 2.60 15.22 4.77
CA ASP A 111 3.05 13.91 4.35
C ASP A 111 3.02 12.93 5.52
N ARG A 112 2.55 11.74 5.22
CA ARG A 112 2.38 10.66 6.18
C ARG A 112 2.79 9.34 5.56
N CYS A 113 3.45 8.53 6.38
CA CYS A 113 3.54 7.10 6.16
C CYS A 113 2.61 6.42 7.16
N GLU A 114 1.70 5.58 6.68
CA GLU A 114 0.71 4.87 7.50
C GLU A 114 0.95 3.37 7.37
N ILE A 115 1.00 2.66 8.50
CA ILE A 115 1.16 1.20 8.55
C ILE A 115 -0.10 0.61 9.18
N PHE A 116 -0.71 -0.35 8.50
CA PHE A 116 -1.91 -1.04 8.94
C PHE A 116 -1.54 -2.47 9.35
N VAL A 117 -1.86 -2.88 10.59
CA VAL A 117 -1.55 -4.23 11.10
C VAL A 117 -2.82 -4.90 11.61
N ASP A 118 -3.12 -6.09 11.06
CA ASP A 118 -4.11 -7.01 11.62
C ASP A 118 -3.40 -8.22 12.23
N GLY A 119 -3.20 -8.19 13.55
CA GLY A 119 -2.51 -9.28 14.26
C GLY A 119 -3.39 -10.50 14.55
N ASN A 120 -4.71 -10.35 14.51
CA ASN A 120 -5.65 -11.38 14.97
C ASN A 120 -6.45 -12.02 13.82
N HIS A 121 -6.46 -11.42 12.62
CA HIS A 121 -7.25 -11.88 11.46
C HIS A 121 -8.72 -12.16 11.85
N GLY A 122 -9.28 -11.33 12.73
CA GLY A 122 -10.63 -11.51 13.29
C GLY A 122 -11.69 -10.72 12.51
N GLU A 123 -12.93 -11.21 12.46
CA GLU A 123 -14.04 -10.56 11.74
C GLU A 123 -14.48 -9.20 12.31
N GLN A 124 -13.95 -8.77 13.46
CA GLN A 124 -14.22 -7.46 14.04
C GLN A 124 -13.13 -6.48 13.61
N ASP A 125 -13.53 -5.58 12.72
CA ASP A 125 -12.96 -4.26 12.44
C ASP A 125 -11.46 -4.19 12.72
N THR A 126 -10.69 -4.42 11.65
CA THR A 126 -9.24 -4.24 11.56
C THR A 126 -8.85 -3.13 12.52
N ARG A 127 -8.32 -3.49 13.70
CA ARG A 127 -7.83 -2.48 14.62
C ARG A 127 -6.49 -2.03 14.06
N VAL A 128 -6.59 -1.22 13.02
CA VAL A 128 -5.51 -0.50 12.40
C VAL A 128 -4.88 0.29 13.52
N SER A 129 -3.72 -0.17 13.97
CA SER A 129 -2.84 0.69 14.74
C SER A 129 -2.17 1.57 13.72
N GLU A 130 -2.71 2.76 13.52
CA GLU A 130 -2.13 3.77 12.65
C GLU A 130 -0.87 4.29 13.35
N PHE A 131 0.29 4.06 12.74
CA PHE A 131 1.55 4.62 13.17
C PHE A 131 1.92 5.76 12.23
N GLU A 132 1.66 6.98 12.66
CA GLU A 132 2.10 8.19 11.95
C GLU A 132 3.53 8.53 12.39
N SER A 133 4.48 8.50 11.45
CA SER A 133 5.77 9.17 11.65
C SER A 133 5.74 10.52 10.94
N SER A 134 5.99 11.59 11.69
CA SER A 134 6.18 12.95 11.16
C SER A 134 7.64 13.24 10.78
N THR A 135 8.50 12.23 10.89
CA THR A 135 9.92 12.30 10.52
C THR A 135 10.22 11.03 9.73
N CYS A 136 10.10 11.12 8.41
CA CYS A 136 10.71 10.17 7.47
C CYS A 136 11.97 10.84 6.90
#